data_AF-F6WIY0-F1
#
_entry.id   AF-F6WIY0-F1
#
_cell.length_a   1.000
_cell.length_b   1.000
_cell.length_c   1.000
_cell.angle_alpha   90.00
_cell.angle_beta   90.00
_cell.angle_gamma   90.00
#
_symmetry.space_group_name_H-M   'P 1'
#
loop_
_entity.id
_entity.type
_entity.pdbx_description
1 polymer ?
#
loop_
_entity_poly.entity_id
_entity_poly.type
_entity_poly.pdbx_seq_one_letter_code
_entity_poly.pdbx_strand_id
1 'polypeptide(L)'
;MTKKFGNGYFSKCCGIVTDQRNGKIIVTDIEKRCVSIHAADGGLERIFRGGASAAELVHSRSVMGAAGISSDHDLRLQTPYFTCVDPRNGNIIVSDWASNDVKIFDQDGGFLACIFSCSKAQQSAPFSPGPVDTFCNPAGVCCDGQGNIFVADHGRHRVVMFDNNWQFEKFVATSLDGIQNPWSVVVSENRQLFLSEYWSRTIKLFAY
;
A
#
# COMPACT_ATOMS: atom_id res chain seq x y z
N MET A 1 8.62 11.07 -29.19
CA MET A 1 7.68 12.21 -29.00
C MET A 1 7.18 12.13 -27.56
N THR A 2 7.36 13.17 -26.74
CA THR A 2 6.96 13.15 -25.32
C THR A 2 5.50 13.57 -25.19
N LYS A 3 4.64 12.69 -24.66
CA LYS A 3 3.23 13.00 -24.35
C LYS A 3 3.11 13.39 -22.88
N LYS A 4 2.56 14.57 -22.60
CA LYS A 4 2.25 15.04 -21.24
C LYS A 4 0.73 14.99 -21.04
N PHE A 5 0.29 14.32 -19.99
CA PHE A 5 -1.06 14.39 -19.45
C PHE A 5 -0.94 14.73 -17.96
N GLY A 6 -1.98 15.26 -17.32
CA GLY A 6 -1.84 15.75 -15.93
C GLY A 6 -2.38 17.13 -15.66
N ASN A 7 -2.33 17.99 -16.68
CA ASN A 7 -2.46 19.43 -16.49
C ASN A 7 -3.84 19.79 -15.92
N GLY A 8 -3.84 20.42 -14.75
CA GLY A 8 -5.04 20.90 -14.06
C GLY A 8 -5.72 19.89 -13.14
N TYR A 9 -5.35 18.60 -13.18
CA TYR A 9 -5.98 17.58 -12.33
C TYR A 9 -5.04 16.93 -11.29
N PHE A 10 -3.72 16.89 -11.49
CA PHE A 10 -2.80 16.55 -10.40
C PHE A 10 -2.48 17.78 -9.55
N SER A 11 -2.34 17.57 -8.24
CA SER A 11 -1.84 18.56 -7.28
C SER A 11 -0.48 18.12 -6.77
N LYS A 12 -0.41 16.96 -6.11
CA LYS A 12 0.85 16.40 -5.60
C LYS A 12 0.88 14.89 -5.81
N CYS A 13 1.08 14.48 -7.06
CA CYS A 13 1.24 13.08 -7.43
C CYS A 13 2.48 12.47 -6.75
N CYS A 14 2.38 11.24 -6.24
CA CYS A 14 3.45 10.60 -5.49
C CYS A 14 3.80 9.19 -6.01
N GLY A 15 2.84 8.27 -5.95
CA GLY A 15 2.97 6.91 -6.44
C GLY A 15 2.36 6.75 -7.83
N ILE A 16 2.96 5.89 -8.64
CA ILE A 16 2.47 5.53 -9.96
C ILE A 16 2.74 4.05 -10.23
N VAL A 17 1.79 3.37 -10.85
CA VAL A 17 1.92 1.97 -11.27
C VAL A 17 1.09 1.71 -12.52
N THR A 18 1.46 0.69 -13.28
CA THR A 18 0.68 0.22 -14.42
C THR A 18 0.05 -1.14 -14.10
N ASP A 19 -1.23 -1.31 -14.42
CA ASP A 19 -1.87 -2.61 -14.47
C ASP A 19 -1.44 -3.33 -15.76
N GLN A 20 -0.59 -4.35 -15.63
CA GLN A 20 0.00 -5.07 -16.76
C GLN A 20 -1.05 -5.81 -17.61
N ARG A 21 -2.26 -6.06 -17.08
CA ARG A 21 -3.31 -6.82 -17.77
C ARG A 21 -4.02 -6.00 -18.85
N ASN A 22 -4.10 -4.68 -18.68
CA ASN A 22 -4.88 -3.78 -19.54
C ASN A 22 -4.15 -2.47 -19.89
N GLY A 23 -2.96 -2.24 -19.36
CA GLY A 23 -2.14 -1.05 -19.63
C GLY A 23 -2.62 0.23 -18.92
N LYS A 24 -3.60 0.13 -18.01
CA LYS A 24 -4.07 1.30 -17.25
C LYS A 24 -2.97 1.82 -16.33
N ILE A 25 -2.95 3.14 -16.13
CA ILE A 25 -2.02 3.85 -15.28
C ILE A 25 -2.76 4.30 -14.03
N ILE A 26 -2.28 3.89 -12.86
CA ILE A 26 -2.83 4.25 -11.56
C ILE A 26 -1.87 5.22 -10.89
N VAL A 27 -2.38 6.35 -10.39
CA VAL A 27 -1.57 7.40 -9.75
C VAL A 27 -2.20 7.80 -8.43
N THR A 28 -1.38 7.94 -7.38
CA THR A 28 -1.80 8.51 -6.11
C THR A 28 -1.50 10.01 -6.07
N ASP A 29 -2.42 10.79 -5.49
CA ASP A 29 -2.25 12.21 -5.23
C ASP A 29 -2.47 12.49 -3.74
N ILE A 30 -1.40 12.90 -3.06
CA ILE A 30 -1.42 13.05 -1.59
C ILE A 30 -2.17 14.30 -1.14
N GLU A 31 -2.22 15.35 -1.96
CA GLU A 31 -2.89 16.59 -1.60
C GLU A 31 -4.39 16.50 -1.91
N LYS A 32 -4.76 15.87 -3.03
CA LYS A 32 -6.16 15.58 -3.35
C LYS A 32 -6.73 14.37 -2.63
N ARG A 33 -5.87 13.62 -1.91
CA ARG A 33 -6.19 12.41 -1.15
C ARG A 33 -6.97 11.40 -1.99
N CYS A 34 -6.47 11.13 -3.19
CA CYS A 34 -7.16 10.30 -4.16
C CYS A 34 -6.21 9.39 -4.92
N VAL A 35 -6.78 8.38 -5.55
CA VAL A 35 -6.16 7.60 -6.60
C VAL A 35 -6.91 7.88 -7.90
N SER A 36 -6.18 8.09 -8.98
CA SER A 36 -6.74 8.22 -10.32
C SER A 36 -6.33 7.05 -11.20
N ILE A 37 -7.26 6.59 -12.04
CA ILE A 37 -7.06 5.56 -13.04
C ILE A 37 -7.11 6.24 -14.40
N HIS A 38 -6.11 5.97 -15.22
CA HIS A 38 -5.97 6.49 -16.57
C HIS A 38 -5.86 5.35 -17.57
N ALA A 39 -6.38 5.57 -18.77
CA ALA A 39 -6.10 4.72 -19.92
C ALA A 39 -4.59 4.77 -20.25
N ALA A 40 -4.12 3.79 -21.04
CA ALA A 40 -2.73 3.70 -21.47
C ALA A 40 -2.23 4.95 -22.22
N ASP A 41 -3.16 5.73 -22.81
CA ASP A 41 -2.86 6.97 -23.52
C ASP A 41 -2.84 8.21 -22.59
N GLY A 42 -3.12 8.05 -21.30
CA GLY A 42 -3.18 9.12 -20.30
C GLY A 42 -4.57 9.76 -20.12
N GLY A 43 -5.59 9.31 -20.85
CA GLY A 43 -6.98 9.74 -20.64
C GLY A 43 -7.44 9.38 -19.22
N LEU A 44 -8.04 10.32 -18.50
CA LEU A 44 -8.58 10.07 -17.16
C LEU A 44 -9.86 9.23 -17.26
N GLU A 45 -9.89 8.08 -16.60
CA GLU A 45 -11.08 7.21 -16.54
C GLU A 45 -11.82 7.36 -15.21
N ARG A 46 -11.09 7.46 -14.10
CA ARG A 46 -11.70 7.47 -12.76
C ARG A 46 -10.84 8.17 -11.73
N ILE A 47 -11.49 8.74 -10.71
CA ILE A 47 -10.86 9.20 -9.47
C ILE A 47 -11.68 8.67 -8.30
N PHE A 48 -11.02 8.07 -7.31
CA PHE A 48 -11.64 7.64 -6.07
C PHE A 48 -10.80 8.08 -4.86
N ARG A 49 -11.47 8.23 -3.71
CA ARG A 49 -10.85 8.72 -2.46
C ARG A 49 -10.95 7.71 -1.32
N GLY A 50 -11.41 6.49 -1.63
CA GLY A 50 -11.91 5.56 -0.63
C GLY A 50 -13.16 6.08 0.08
N GLY A 51 -13.43 5.48 1.23
CA GLY A 51 -14.75 5.49 1.86
C GLY A 51 -15.56 4.29 1.38
N ALA A 52 -16.31 3.68 2.31
CA ALA A 52 -17.27 2.64 1.99
C ALA A 52 -18.67 3.16 2.33
N SER A 53 -19.58 3.06 1.38
CA SER A 53 -21.02 3.06 1.63
C SER A 53 -21.39 1.84 2.47
N ALA A 54 -22.56 1.88 3.13
CA ALA A 54 -23.05 0.74 3.91
C ALA A 54 -23.09 -0.57 3.11
N ALA A 55 -23.27 -0.51 1.78
CA ALA A 55 -23.26 -1.69 0.89
C ALA A 55 -21.85 -2.24 0.61
N GLU A 56 -20.83 -1.39 0.58
CA GLU A 56 -19.42 -1.77 0.38
C GLU A 56 -18.83 -2.38 1.66
N LEU A 57 -19.28 -1.93 2.84
CA LEU A 57 -18.91 -2.53 4.13
C LEU A 57 -19.38 -3.98 4.27
N VAL A 58 -20.51 -4.37 3.66
CA VAL A 58 -21.02 -5.76 3.68
C VAL A 58 -20.10 -6.73 2.92
N HIS A 59 -19.35 -6.23 1.92
CA HIS A 59 -18.37 -7.02 1.17
C HIS A 59 -16.96 -6.94 1.76
N SER A 60 -16.72 -6.01 2.68
CA SER A 60 -15.42 -5.85 3.31
C SER A 60 -15.12 -7.02 4.25
N ARG A 61 -14.04 -7.76 3.95
CA ARG A 61 -13.63 -8.90 4.77
C ARG A 61 -12.88 -8.39 6.00
N SER A 62 -13.30 -8.84 7.19
CA SER A 62 -12.45 -8.79 8.38
C SER A 62 -11.30 -9.78 8.16
N VAL A 63 -10.13 -9.25 7.81
CA VAL A 63 -8.89 -9.99 7.67
C VAL A 63 -8.36 -10.29 9.08
N MET A 64 -8.01 -11.53 9.44
CA MET A 64 -7.44 -11.82 10.76
C MET A 64 -6.12 -11.05 10.95
N GLY A 65 -6.02 -10.41 12.11
CA GLY A 65 -5.02 -9.38 12.40
C GLY A 65 -5.56 -7.95 12.31
N ALA A 66 -6.67 -7.72 11.59
CA ALA A 66 -7.51 -6.57 11.82
C ALA A 66 -8.30 -6.82 13.12
N ALA A 67 -7.80 -6.30 14.25
CA ALA A 67 -8.74 -5.81 15.26
C ALA A 67 -9.72 -4.93 14.48
N GLY A 68 -10.99 -5.35 14.44
CA GLY A 68 -11.96 -4.93 13.43
C GLY A 68 -11.86 -3.44 13.14
N ILE A 69 -11.92 -3.06 11.85
CA ILE A 69 -12.05 -1.68 11.40
C ILE A 69 -12.96 -1.01 12.41
N SER A 70 -12.40 -0.18 13.29
CA SER A 70 -13.21 0.40 14.34
C SER A 70 -14.32 1.16 13.63
N SER A 71 -15.53 1.22 14.19
CA SER A 71 -16.63 1.95 13.55
C SER A 71 -16.32 3.43 13.29
N ASP A 72 -15.21 3.93 13.84
CA ASP A 72 -14.66 5.28 13.71
C ASP A 72 -13.41 5.37 12.80
N HIS A 73 -12.97 4.26 12.19
CA HIS A 73 -11.82 4.26 11.30
C HIS A 73 -12.18 4.86 9.94
N ASP A 74 -11.59 6.00 9.59
CA ASP A 74 -11.87 6.65 8.31
C ASP A 74 -11.32 5.81 7.15
N LEU A 75 -12.24 5.30 6.33
CA LEU A 75 -11.92 4.51 5.13
C LEU A 75 -11.51 5.39 3.95
N ARG A 76 -11.57 6.71 4.09
CA ARG A 76 -11.03 7.64 3.09
C ARG A 76 -9.52 7.68 3.16
N LEU A 77 -8.91 7.86 1.99
CA LEU A 77 -7.49 8.10 1.85
C LEU A 77 -7.14 9.42 2.56
N GLN A 78 -6.06 9.41 3.35
CA GLN A 78 -5.56 10.60 4.05
C GLN A 78 -4.27 11.12 3.42
N THR A 79 -3.29 10.24 3.21
CA THR A 79 -2.03 10.53 2.53
C THR A 79 -1.59 9.29 1.73
N PRO A 80 -2.24 9.00 0.59
CA PRO A 80 -1.93 7.84 -0.25
C PRO A 80 -0.55 7.98 -0.90
N TYR A 81 0.44 7.25 -0.40
CA TYR A 81 1.84 7.46 -0.78
C TYR A 81 2.22 6.58 -1.97
N PHE A 82 2.41 5.28 -1.75
CA PHE A 82 2.76 4.32 -2.80
C PHE A 82 1.54 3.48 -3.17
N THR A 83 1.58 2.93 -4.39
CA THR A 83 0.55 2.02 -4.87
C THR A 83 1.15 0.92 -5.71
N CYS A 84 0.51 -0.24 -5.69
CA CYS A 84 0.78 -1.35 -6.58
C CYS A 84 -0.52 -2.03 -7.03
N VAL A 85 -0.41 -2.92 -8.01
CA VAL A 85 -1.53 -3.69 -8.55
C VAL A 85 -1.27 -5.17 -8.35
N ASP A 86 -2.25 -5.91 -7.84
CA ASP A 86 -2.22 -7.38 -7.83
C ASP A 86 -2.37 -7.88 -9.28
N PRO A 87 -1.34 -8.54 -9.85
CA PRO A 87 -1.32 -8.91 -11.26
C PRO A 87 -2.37 -9.97 -11.63
N ARG A 88 -3.00 -10.62 -10.65
CA ARG A 88 -3.98 -11.69 -10.90
C ARG A 88 -5.39 -11.17 -11.12
N ASN A 89 -5.76 -10.10 -10.42
CA ASN A 89 -7.15 -9.61 -10.34
C ASN A 89 -7.29 -8.10 -10.56
N GLY A 90 -6.20 -7.33 -10.54
CA GLY A 90 -6.25 -5.88 -10.75
C GLY A 90 -6.54 -5.05 -9.53
N ASN A 91 -6.61 -5.67 -8.36
CA ASN A 91 -6.84 -4.94 -7.13
C ASN A 91 -5.73 -3.90 -6.96
N ILE A 92 -6.12 -2.70 -6.56
CA ILE A 92 -5.24 -1.56 -6.34
C ILE A 92 -4.93 -1.52 -4.85
N ILE A 93 -3.67 -1.71 -4.50
CA ILE A 93 -3.18 -1.64 -3.12
C ILE A 93 -2.52 -0.28 -2.94
N VAL A 94 -2.84 0.41 -1.85
CA VAL A 94 -2.35 1.76 -1.56
C VAL A 94 -1.87 1.83 -0.12
N SER A 95 -0.63 2.25 0.10
CA SER A 95 -0.18 2.63 1.44
C SER A 95 -0.66 4.03 1.78
N ASP A 96 -1.27 4.18 2.95
CA ASP A 96 -1.76 5.45 3.44
C ASP A 96 -0.96 5.87 4.68
N TRP A 97 -0.01 6.77 4.43
CA TRP A 97 1.04 7.14 5.38
C TRP A 97 0.48 7.74 6.67
N ALA A 98 -0.57 8.56 6.57
CA ALA A 98 -1.11 9.30 7.71
C ALA A 98 -2.16 8.51 8.48
N SER A 99 -2.92 7.64 7.81
CA SER A 99 -3.84 6.73 8.50
C SER A 99 -3.13 5.51 9.10
N ASN A 100 -1.87 5.26 8.73
CA ASN A 100 -1.08 4.10 9.16
C ASN A 100 -1.73 2.78 8.76
N ASP A 101 -2.22 2.71 7.53
CA ASP A 101 -2.84 1.51 7.00
C ASP A 101 -2.46 1.26 5.54
N VAL A 102 -2.86 0.10 5.05
CA VAL A 102 -2.83 -0.23 3.62
C VAL A 102 -4.25 -0.54 3.18
N LYS A 103 -4.76 0.24 2.23
CA LYS A 103 -6.12 0.06 1.68
C LYS A 103 -6.06 -0.69 0.36
N ILE A 104 -7.03 -1.57 0.16
CA ILE A 104 -7.19 -2.39 -1.03
C ILE A 104 -8.51 -2.02 -1.69
N PHE A 105 -8.44 -1.74 -2.98
CA PHE A 105 -9.56 -1.42 -3.84
C PHE A 105 -9.62 -2.44 -4.98
N ASP A 106 -10.80 -2.63 -5.55
CA ASP A 106 -10.92 -3.33 -6.83
C ASP A 106 -10.36 -2.46 -7.98
N GLN A 107 -10.30 -3.04 -9.17
CA GLN A 107 -9.81 -2.38 -10.38
C GLN A 107 -10.65 -1.16 -10.82
N ASP A 108 -11.85 -0.98 -10.27
CA ASP A 108 -12.78 0.11 -10.54
C ASP A 108 -12.84 1.12 -9.38
N GLY A 109 -11.96 0.98 -8.39
CA GLY A 109 -11.82 1.87 -7.24
C GLY A 109 -12.83 1.63 -6.11
N GLY A 110 -13.58 0.53 -6.14
CA GLY A 110 -14.46 0.10 -5.04
C GLY A 110 -13.62 -0.39 -3.86
N PHE A 111 -13.97 0.02 -2.64
CA PHE A 111 -13.23 -0.37 -1.44
C PHE A 111 -13.48 -1.85 -1.10
N LEU A 112 -12.40 -2.62 -0.95
CA LEU A 112 -12.47 -4.04 -0.62
C LEU A 112 -12.06 -4.32 0.83
N ALA A 113 -10.92 -3.79 1.25
CA ALA A 113 -10.37 -4.07 2.57
C ALA A 113 -9.36 -3.03 3.02
N CYS A 114 -9.06 -3.07 4.31
CA CYS A 114 -7.96 -2.36 4.92
C CYS A 114 -7.13 -3.39 5.68
N ILE A 115 -5.83 -3.49 5.36
CA ILE A 115 -4.89 -4.31 6.11
C ILE A 115 -4.40 -3.47 7.29
N PHE A 116 -4.77 -3.94 8.47
CA PHE A 116 -4.48 -3.40 9.79
C PHE A 116 -5.11 -2.04 10.13
N SER A 117 -5.47 -1.96 11.41
CA SER A 117 -5.83 -0.77 12.15
C SER A 117 -5.49 -1.07 13.60
N CYS A 118 -4.62 -0.28 14.21
CA CYS A 118 -4.58 -0.24 15.67
C CYS A 118 -4.87 1.18 16.12
N SER A 119 -5.57 1.28 17.25
CA SER A 119 -5.80 2.55 17.92
C SER A 119 -4.48 3.31 18.08
N LYS A 120 -4.53 4.65 18.01
CA LYS A 120 -3.37 5.54 18.22
C LYS A 120 -2.55 5.21 19.50
N ALA A 121 -3.14 4.50 20.46
CA ALA A 121 -2.54 4.12 21.73
C ALA A 121 -1.37 3.11 21.63
N GLN A 122 -1.26 2.29 20.58
CA GLN A 122 -0.17 1.30 20.43
C GLN A 122 1.04 1.81 19.61
N GLN A 123 1.08 3.10 19.29
CA GLN A 123 2.22 3.78 18.65
C GLN A 123 3.43 3.97 19.59
N SER A 124 3.37 3.45 20.82
CA SER A 124 4.28 3.79 21.92
C SER A 124 5.74 3.30 21.80
N ALA A 125 6.14 2.69 20.67
CA ALA A 125 7.53 2.34 20.39
C ALA A 125 7.86 2.37 18.88
N PRO A 126 8.01 3.57 18.28
CA PRO A 126 8.24 3.74 16.84
C PRO A 126 9.65 3.38 16.35
N PHE A 127 10.33 2.42 16.99
CA PHE A 127 11.68 1.95 16.62
C PHE A 127 11.92 0.47 16.95
N SER A 128 10.84 -0.25 17.31
CA SER A 128 10.84 -1.70 17.53
C SER A 128 10.03 -2.36 16.41
N PRO A 129 10.31 -3.63 16.02
CA PRO A 129 9.48 -4.36 15.08
C PRO A 129 8.01 -4.33 15.45
N GLY A 130 7.68 -4.19 16.75
CA GLY A 130 6.31 -4.03 17.23
C GLY A 130 5.45 -5.26 16.97
N PRO A 131 4.18 -5.23 17.41
CA PRO A 131 3.25 -6.30 17.15
C PRO A 131 2.82 -6.34 15.66
N VAL A 132 2.37 -7.51 15.20
CA VAL A 132 2.01 -7.77 13.79
C VAL A 132 0.88 -6.85 13.31
N ASP A 133 0.00 -6.41 14.21
CA ASP A 133 -1.27 -5.75 13.94
C ASP A 133 -1.22 -4.22 13.84
N THR A 134 -0.01 -3.63 13.81
CA THR A 134 0.16 -2.16 13.83
C THR A 134 1.16 -1.72 12.76
N PHE A 135 0.80 -0.78 11.89
CA PHE A 135 1.77 -0.08 11.05
C PHE A 135 2.20 1.24 11.70
N CYS A 136 3.38 1.74 11.35
CA CYS A 136 3.82 3.09 11.65
C CYS A 136 4.37 3.73 10.37
N ASN A 137 3.56 4.57 9.73
CA ASN A 137 3.88 5.22 8.47
C ASN A 137 4.28 4.23 7.36
N PRO A 138 3.37 3.36 6.89
CA PRO A 138 3.69 2.43 5.81
C PRO A 138 4.07 3.22 4.55
N ALA A 139 5.19 2.82 3.93
CA ALA A 139 5.78 3.47 2.78
C ALA A 139 5.55 2.63 1.53
N GLY A 140 6.59 2.05 0.95
CA GLY A 140 6.54 1.24 -0.27
C GLY A 140 5.64 0.02 -0.11
N VAL A 141 4.88 -0.27 -1.18
CA VAL A 141 4.06 -1.47 -1.31
C VAL A 141 4.33 -2.12 -2.66
N CYS A 142 4.42 -3.44 -2.71
CA CYS A 142 4.49 -4.20 -3.95
C CYS A 142 3.76 -5.54 -3.82
N CYS A 143 3.47 -6.17 -4.96
CA CYS A 143 2.90 -7.51 -5.03
C CYS A 143 3.86 -8.44 -5.78
N ASP A 144 3.92 -9.71 -5.37
CA ASP A 144 4.53 -10.75 -6.20
C ASP A 144 3.53 -11.33 -7.22
N GLY A 145 4.00 -12.24 -8.08
CA GLY A 145 3.15 -12.91 -9.07
C GLY A 145 2.05 -13.80 -8.48
N GLN A 146 2.12 -14.14 -7.19
CA GLN A 146 1.10 -14.90 -6.47
C GLN A 146 0.09 -13.99 -5.76
N GLY A 147 0.27 -12.67 -5.85
CA GLY A 147 -0.53 -11.63 -5.21
C GLY A 147 -0.33 -11.55 -3.71
N ASN A 148 0.83 -11.99 -3.20
CA ASN A 148 1.25 -11.67 -1.85
C ASN A 148 1.67 -10.20 -1.81
N ILE A 149 1.29 -9.50 -0.75
CA ILE A 149 1.53 -8.06 -0.59
C ILE A 149 2.71 -7.85 0.34
N PHE A 150 3.67 -7.05 -0.08
CA PHE A 150 4.82 -6.65 0.73
C PHE A 150 4.71 -5.18 1.09
N VAL A 151 4.87 -4.87 2.36
CA VAL A 151 4.74 -3.51 2.90
C VAL A 151 6.02 -3.15 3.64
N ALA A 152 6.67 -2.07 3.20
CA ALA A 152 7.74 -1.42 3.95
C ALA A 152 7.12 -0.57 5.06
N ASP A 153 7.21 -1.06 6.30
CA ASP A 153 6.73 -0.35 7.48
C ASP A 153 7.85 0.53 8.03
N HIS A 154 7.91 1.76 7.49
CA HIS A 154 9.03 2.68 7.66
C HIS A 154 9.32 2.99 9.13
N GLY A 155 8.28 3.29 9.92
CA GLY A 155 8.40 3.61 11.33
C GLY A 155 8.64 2.40 12.23
N ARG A 156 8.37 1.17 11.77
CA ARG A 156 8.70 -0.05 12.55
C ARG A 156 9.99 -0.74 12.08
N HIS A 157 10.68 -0.18 11.10
CA HIS A 157 11.96 -0.72 10.59
C HIS A 157 11.84 -2.18 10.12
N ARG A 158 10.76 -2.51 9.41
CA ARG A 158 10.47 -3.89 8.98
C ARG A 158 9.80 -3.94 7.62
N VAL A 159 9.82 -5.13 7.03
CA VAL A 159 9.01 -5.48 5.85
C VAL A 159 8.07 -6.61 6.22
N VAL A 160 6.79 -6.38 5.99
CA VAL A 160 5.70 -7.32 6.31
C VAL A 160 5.16 -7.94 5.02
N MET A 161 4.93 -9.24 5.03
CA MET A 161 4.30 -9.97 3.93
C MET A 161 2.90 -10.44 4.34
N PHE A 162 1.94 -10.21 3.45
CA PHE A 162 0.58 -10.72 3.53
C PHE A 162 0.34 -11.69 2.39
N ASP A 163 -0.39 -12.76 2.68
CA ASP A 163 -0.79 -13.71 1.67
C ASP A 163 -1.84 -13.12 0.72
N ASN A 164 -2.18 -13.89 -0.30
CA ASN A 164 -3.20 -13.51 -1.27
C ASN A 164 -4.64 -13.47 -0.76
N ASN A 165 -4.89 -13.87 0.49
CA ASN A 165 -6.14 -13.68 1.22
C ASN A 165 -6.04 -12.46 2.17
N TRP A 166 -4.99 -11.66 2.01
CA TRP A 166 -4.64 -10.47 2.77
C TRP A 166 -4.28 -10.74 4.23
N GLN A 167 -4.07 -11.99 4.61
CA GLN A 167 -3.70 -12.38 5.97
C GLN A 167 -2.22 -12.16 6.20
N PHE A 168 -1.84 -11.77 7.42
CA PHE A 168 -0.42 -11.71 7.78
C PHE A 168 0.22 -13.10 7.61
N GLU A 169 1.32 -13.15 6.85
CA GLU A 169 2.10 -14.37 6.68
C GLU A 169 3.35 -14.33 7.56
N LYS A 170 4.19 -13.30 7.40
CA LYS A 170 5.45 -13.17 8.13
C LYS A 170 6.05 -11.77 8.07
N PHE A 171 7.01 -11.53 8.95
CA PHE A 171 8.03 -10.51 8.73
C PHE A 171 9.11 -11.07 7.81
N VAL A 172 9.32 -10.44 6.66
CA VAL A 172 10.38 -10.84 5.72
C VAL A 172 11.74 -10.43 6.26
N ALA A 173 11.80 -9.24 6.87
CA ALA A 173 12.98 -8.72 7.53
C ALA A 173 12.60 -7.60 8.50
N THR A 174 13.43 -7.39 9.51
CA THR A 174 13.19 -6.49 10.64
C THR A 174 14.45 -5.70 10.99
N SER A 175 14.38 -4.86 12.02
CA SER A 175 15.56 -4.19 12.57
C SER A 175 16.60 -5.16 13.14
N LEU A 176 16.22 -6.38 13.50
CA LEU A 176 17.16 -7.44 13.92
C LEU A 176 18.00 -7.95 12.74
N ASP A 177 17.47 -7.87 11.53
CA ASP A 177 18.17 -8.14 10.27
C ASP A 177 18.93 -6.88 9.78
N GLY A 178 19.00 -5.87 10.63
CA GLY A 178 19.68 -4.60 10.42
C GLY A 178 18.93 -3.62 9.53
N ILE A 179 17.66 -3.85 9.18
CA ILE A 179 16.89 -2.88 8.38
C ILE A 179 16.67 -1.59 9.18
N GLN A 180 16.80 -0.45 8.49
CA GLN A 180 16.52 0.87 9.04
C GLN A 180 15.67 1.70 8.08
N ASN A 181 14.47 2.09 8.53
CA ASN A 181 13.59 3.02 7.81
C ASN A 181 13.41 2.66 6.33
N PRO A 182 12.86 1.46 6.04
CA PRO A 182 12.62 1.03 4.68
C PRO A 182 11.64 2.00 4.01
N TRP A 183 11.95 2.44 2.79
CA TRP A 183 11.17 3.41 2.05
C TRP A 183 10.44 2.78 0.88
N SER A 184 11.16 2.30 -0.14
CA SER A 184 10.57 1.57 -1.26
C SER A 184 10.90 0.09 -1.15
N VAL A 185 10.00 -0.78 -1.61
CA VAL A 185 10.21 -2.24 -1.66
C VAL A 185 9.73 -2.77 -2.99
N VAL A 186 10.52 -3.67 -3.60
CA VAL A 186 10.18 -4.39 -4.82
C VAL A 186 10.60 -5.85 -4.69
N VAL A 187 9.90 -6.73 -5.40
CA VAL A 187 10.19 -8.16 -5.42
C VAL A 187 10.49 -8.63 -6.83
N SER A 188 11.35 -9.65 -6.95
CA SER A 188 11.62 -10.34 -8.22
C SER A 188 10.91 -11.70 -8.29
N GLU A 189 10.80 -12.24 -9.51
CA GLU A 189 10.26 -13.59 -9.75
C GLU A 189 11.06 -14.69 -9.04
N ASN A 190 12.35 -14.45 -8.77
CA ASN A 190 13.22 -15.37 -8.05
C ASN A 190 13.06 -15.31 -6.52
N ARG A 191 11.93 -14.77 -6.03
CA ARG A 191 11.63 -14.57 -4.61
C ARG A 191 12.70 -13.79 -3.85
N GLN A 192 13.23 -12.76 -4.51
CA GLN A 192 14.12 -11.80 -3.89
C GLN A 192 13.37 -10.50 -3.60
N LEU A 193 13.63 -9.92 -2.44
CA LEU A 193 13.09 -8.65 -2.01
C LEU A 193 14.22 -7.63 -1.95
N PHE A 194 14.02 -6.51 -2.64
CA PHE A 194 14.91 -5.37 -2.63
C PHE A 194 14.20 -4.21 -1.95
N LEU A 195 14.90 -3.50 -1.08
CA LEU A 195 14.35 -2.30 -0.45
C LEU A 195 15.38 -1.19 -0.38
N SER A 196 14.91 0.04 -0.44
CA SER A 196 15.72 1.22 -0.15
C SER A 196 15.56 1.65 1.30
N GLU A 197 16.65 2.07 1.93
CA GLU A 197 16.65 2.57 3.30
C GLU A 197 16.91 4.08 3.30
N TYR A 198 15.98 4.85 3.89
CA TYR A 198 15.99 6.31 3.75
C TYR A 198 17.20 6.96 4.42
N TRP A 199 17.54 6.56 5.65
CA TRP A 199 18.60 7.22 6.43
C TRP A 199 19.97 6.59 6.23
N SER A 200 20.06 5.26 6.11
CA SER A 200 21.32 4.57 5.87
C SER A 200 21.82 4.68 4.43
N ARG A 201 20.96 5.15 3.49
CA ARG A 201 21.29 5.40 2.08
C ARG A 201 21.76 4.14 1.35
N THR A 202 21.24 2.99 1.76
CA THR A 202 21.59 1.67 1.26
C THR A 202 20.41 0.99 0.57
N ILE A 203 20.72 0.05 -0.31
CA ILE A 203 19.76 -0.93 -0.83
C ILE A 203 20.07 -2.25 -0.15
N LYS A 204 19.05 -2.93 0.38
CA LYS A 204 19.19 -4.26 0.97
C LYS A 204 18.43 -5.30 0.17
N LEU A 205 18.96 -6.52 0.21
CA LEU A 205 18.44 -7.68 -0.49
C LEU A 205 18.14 -8.79 0.52
N PHE A 206 16.97 -9.39 0.40
CA PHE A 206 16.54 -10.54 1.18
C PHE A 206 15.94 -11.59 0.26
N ALA A 207 16.01 -12.86 0.64
CA ALA A 207 15.18 -13.90 0.04
C ALA A 207 13.93 -14.08 0.90
N TYR A 208 12.79 -14.43 0.30
CA TYR A 208 11.53 -14.64 1.02
C TYR A 208 10.78 -15.88 0.55
#